data_AF-A0A1W9HZW1-F1
#
_entry.id   AF-A0A1W9HZW1-F1
#
_cell.length_a   1.000
_cell.length_b   1.000
_cell.length_c   1.000
_cell.angle_alpha   90.00
_cell.angle_beta   90.00
_cell.angle_gamma   90.00
#
_symmetry.space_group_name_H-M   'P 1'
#
loop_
_entity.id
_entity.type
_entity.pdbx_description
1 polymer ?
#
loop_
_entity_poly.entity_id
_entity_poly.type
_entity_poly.pdbx_seq_one_letter_code
_entity_poly.pdbx_strand_id
1 'polypeptide(L)'
;MKLIEKMIEKENLQRALKRVMSNGGSPGVDQMTTEELAQYLEREWSRIRRELLESRYIPRSVRLVEIPKPSGGMRQLGIPTVVDRFIQQALLQVLTSIFDPTFSENSYGFRPNRSAQQAILKAQEYVQEGRSYVVDLDLEKFFDRVNHDILMSKVARRIKDKRVLKLIRRYLNAGIMVQVRGSF
;
A
#
# COMPACT_ATOMS: atom_id res chain seq x y z
N MET A 1 19.82 -8.26 -11.18
CA MET A 1 18.58 -7.60 -11.65
C MET A 1 18.16 -6.52 -10.66
N LYS A 2 17.87 -5.30 -11.13
CA LYS A 2 17.41 -4.19 -10.30
C LYS A 2 15.93 -4.40 -9.89
N LEU A 3 15.43 -3.64 -8.92
CA LEU A 3 14.16 -3.94 -8.23
C LEU A 3 12.92 -3.60 -9.07
N ILE A 4 12.98 -2.52 -9.87
CA ILE A 4 11.84 -2.20 -10.75
C ILE A 4 11.62 -3.30 -11.79
N GLU A 5 12.68 -3.97 -12.26
CA GLU A 5 12.58 -5.07 -13.22
C GLU A 5 11.85 -6.26 -12.59
N LYS A 6 12.23 -6.64 -11.36
CA LYS A 6 11.49 -7.66 -10.55
C LYS A 6 10.01 -7.29 -10.39
N MET A 7 9.71 -6.01 -10.16
CA MET A 7 8.34 -5.54 -10.01
C MET A 7 7.51 -5.77 -11.27
N ILE A 8 8.10 -5.60 -12.45
CA ILE A 8 7.41 -5.70 -13.75
C ILE A 8 7.63 -7.05 -14.46
N GLU A 9 8.13 -8.06 -13.75
CA GLU A 9 8.19 -9.43 -14.25
C GLU A 9 6.78 -9.98 -14.46
N LYS A 10 6.62 -10.79 -15.51
CA LYS A 10 5.32 -11.31 -15.94
C LYS A 10 4.60 -12.04 -14.80
N GLU A 11 5.31 -12.89 -14.09
CA GLU A 11 4.80 -13.70 -12.99
C GLU A 11 4.33 -12.83 -11.82
N ASN A 12 5.09 -11.76 -11.50
CA ASN A 12 4.71 -10.82 -10.45
C ASN A 12 3.46 -10.01 -10.82
N LEU A 13 3.39 -9.56 -12.07
CA LEU A 13 2.24 -8.81 -12.59
C LEU A 13 0.99 -9.69 -12.68
N GLN A 14 1.11 -10.95 -13.08
CA GLN A 14 -0.01 -11.89 -13.07
C GLN A 14 -0.59 -12.08 -11.67
N ARG A 15 0.27 -12.23 -10.65
CA ARG A 15 -0.17 -12.28 -9.25
C ARG A 15 -0.82 -10.97 -8.81
N ALA A 16 -0.25 -9.82 -9.21
CA ALA A 16 -0.82 -8.52 -8.89
C ALA A 16 -2.22 -8.33 -9.49
N LEU A 17 -2.39 -8.67 -10.77
CA LEU A 17 -3.68 -8.60 -11.48
C LEU A 17 -4.73 -9.47 -10.77
N LYS A 18 -4.41 -10.75 -10.53
CA LYS A 18 -5.32 -11.67 -9.81
C LYS A 18 -5.72 -11.13 -8.44
N ARG A 19 -4.77 -10.57 -7.69
CA ARG A 19 -5.03 -10.02 -6.36
C ARG A 19 -5.93 -8.79 -6.42
N VAL A 20 -5.70 -7.86 -7.36
CA VAL A 20 -6.55 -6.66 -7.51
C VAL A 20 -7.95 -7.04 -7.94
N MET A 21 -8.10 -7.97 -8.89
CA MET A 21 -9.42 -8.45 -9.31
C MET A 21 -10.15 -9.17 -8.17
N SER A 22 -9.47 -10.02 -7.41
CA SER A 22 -10.07 -10.74 -6.27
C SER A 22 -10.44 -9.82 -5.11
N ASN A 23 -9.71 -8.71 -4.89
CA ASN A 23 -10.05 -7.74 -3.86
C ASN A 23 -11.28 -6.88 -4.26
N GLY A 24 -11.59 -6.79 -5.56
CA GLY A 24 -12.63 -5.92 -6.10
C GLY A 24 -12.41 -4.45 -5.70
N GLY A 25 -13.47 -3.87 -5.14
CA GLY A 25 -13.45 -2.51 -4.62
C GLY A 25 -13.84 -1.45 -5.65
N SER A 26 -14.39 -0.35 -5.16
CA SER A 26 -14.93 0.71 -6.01
C SER A 26 -13.87 1.30 -6.96
N PRO A 27 -14.30 1.85 -8.11
CA PRO A 27 -13.39 2.48 -9.04
C PRO A 27 -12.79 3.78 -8.47
N GLY A 28 -11.66 4.19 -9.07
CA GLY A 28 -10.98 5.44 -8.73
C GLY A 28 -11.61 6.66 -9.40
N VAL A 29 -10.83 7.73 -9.57
CA VAL A 29 -11.30 8.98 -10.21
C VAL A 29 -11.64 8.83 -11.70
N ASP A 30 -11.08 7.81 -12.35
CA ASP A 30 -11.28 7.46 -13.75
C ASP A 30 -12.48 6.54 -13.99
N GLN A 31 -13.18 6.14 -12.92
CA GLN A 31 -14.37 5.27 -12.94
C GLN A 31 -14.16 3.86 -13.53
N MET A 32 -12.93 3.49 -13.91
CA MET A 32 -12.61 2.16 -14.43
C MET A 32 -12.74 1.10 -13.32
N THR A 33 -13.42 0.00 -13.61
CA THR A 33 -13.64 -1.11 -12.66
C THR A 33 -12.54 -2.17 -12.71
N THR A 34 -12.60 -3.14 -11.78
CA THR A 34 -11.63 -4.25 -11.73
C THR A 34 -11.75 -5.20 -12.92
N GLU A 35 -12.94 -5.30 -13.52
CA GLU A 35 -13.25 -6.18 -14.63
C GLU A 35 -12.63 -5.65 -15.94
N GLU A 36 -12.54 -4.33 -16.08
CA GLU A 36 -11.97 -3.66 -17.26
C GLU A 36 -10.43 -3.65 -17.26
N LEU A 37 -9.80 -3.92 -16.11
CA LEU A 37 -8.35 -3.77 -15.92
C LEU A 37 -7.53 -4.62 -16.91
N ALA A 38 -7.92 -5.88 -17.14
CA ALA A 38 -7.17 -6.78 -18.01
C ALA A 38 -7.10 -6.24 -19.45
N GLN A 39 -8.26 -5.86 -20.01
CA GLN A 39 -8.36 -5.31 -21.36
C GLN A 39 -7.67 -3.93 -21.47
N TYR A 40 -7.70 -3.12 -20.40
CA TYR A 40 -6.96 -1.87 -20.36
C TYR A 40 -5.45 -2.12 -20.42
N LEU A 41 -4.94 -3.05 -19.61
CA LEU A 41 -3.51 -3.39 -19.59
C LEU A 41 -3.04 -3.98 -20.93
N GLU A 42 -3.84 -4.80 -21.62
CA GLU A 42 -3.47 -5.32 -22.94
C GLU A 42 -3.14 -4.20 -23.94
N ARG A 43 -3.87 -3.08 -23.88
CA ARG A 43 -3.68 -1.91 -24.75
C ARG A 43 -2.56 -0.99 -24.27
N GLU A 44 -2.55 -0.69 -22.96
CA GLU A 44 -1.76 0.40 -22.41
C GLU A 44 -0.45 -0.04 -21.73
N TRP A 45 -0.27 -1.35 -21.48
CA TRP A 45 0.85 -1.83 -20.67
C TRP A 45 2.22 -1.48 -21.26
N SER A 46 2.39 -1.55 -22.58
CA SER A 46 3.65 -1.17 -23.24
C SER A 46 4.07 0.27 -22.90
N ARG A 47 3.10 1.20 -22.87
CA ARG A 47 3.32 2.59 -22.48
C ARG A 47 3.64 2.70 -20.98
N ILE A 48 2.81 2.10 -20.12
CA ILE A 48 2.97 2.13 -18.66
C ILE A 48 4.32 1.55 -18.23
N ARG A 49 4.71 0.39 -18.80
CA ARG A 49 5.98 -0.29 -18.54
C ARG A 49 7.16 0.62 -18.85
N ARG A 50 7.16 1.28 -20.02
CA ARG A 50 8.19 2.24 -20.42
C ARG A 50 8.26 3.41 -19.44
N GLU A 51 7.11 3.99 -19.10
CA GLU A 51 7.03 5.09 -18.14
C GLU A 51 7.55 4.71 -16.74
N LEU A 52 7.32 3.48 -16.28
CA LEU A 52 7.86 2.97 -15.01
C LEU A 52 9.38 2.84 -15.07
N LEU A 53 9.90 2.23 -16.14
CA LEU A 53 11.34 2.00 -16.34
C LEU A 53 12.13 3.31 -16.43
N GLU A 54 11.57 4.32 -17.10
CA GLU A 54 12.16 5.65 -17.27
C GLU A 54 11.84 6.59 -16.11
N SER A 55 11.11 6.13 -15.09
CA SER A 55 10.65 6.97 -13.97
C SER A 55 9.84 8.20 -14.40
N ARG A 56 9.02 8.05 -15.44
CA ARG A 56 8.06 9.04 -15.96
C ARG A 56 6.62 8.80 -15.52
N TYR A 57 6.28 7.60 -15.02
CA TYR A 57 4.92 7.28 -14.56
C TYR A 57 4.47 8.18 -13.39
N ILE A 58 3.34 8.87 -13.56
CA ILE A 58 2.74 9.73 -12.53
C ILE A 58 1.42 9.08 -12.08
N PRO A 59 1.30 8.67 -10.80
CA PRO A 59 0.05 8.16 -10.24
C PRO A 59 -1.09 9.16 -10.39
N ARG A 60 -2.30 8.64 -10.59
CA ARG A 60 -3.51 9.49 -10.60
C ARG A 60 -3.87 9.90 -9.18
N SER A 61 -4.62 10.98 -9.06
CA SER A 61 -5.22 11.38 -7.78
C SER A 61 -6.19 10.30 -7.29
N VAL A 62 -6.24 10.10 -5.97
CA VAL A 62 -7.21 9.18 -5.36
C VAL A 62 -8.60 9.80 -5.30
N ARG A 63 -9.65 9.00 -5.43
CA ARG A 63 -11.04 9.44 -5.26
C ARG A 63 -11.40 9.44 -3.78
N LEU A 64 -11.88 10.56 -3.26
CA LEU A 64 -12.37 10.64 -1.88
C LEU A 64 -13.78 10.08 -1.78
N VAL A 65 -13.98 9.24 -0.77
CA VAL A 65 -15.30 8.74 -0.36
C VAL A 65 -15.40 8.87 1.14
N GLU A 66 -16.51 9.41 1.61
CA GLU A 66 -16.81 9.41 3.04
C GLU A 66 -17.58 8.14 3.40
N ILE A 67 -17.07 7.41 4.39
CA ILE A 67 -17.72 6.20 4.92
C ILE A 67 -18.00 6.38 6.41
N PRO A 68 -19.15 5.92 6.92
CA PRO A 68 -19.46 6.01 8.34
C PRO A 68 -18.52 5.11 9.16
N LYS A 69 -18.06 5.61 10.32
CA LYS A 69 -17.34 4.80 11.30
C LYS A 69 -18.32 4.01 12.18
N PRO A 70 -17.95 2.80 12.65
CA PRO A 70 -18.76 2.06 13.62
C PRO A 70 -19.01 2.84 14.93
N SER A 71 -18.06 3.69 15.33
CA SER A 71 -18.11 4.49 16.56
C SER A 71 -18.77 5.87 16.39
N GLY A 72 -19.35 6.18 15.23
CA GLY A 72 -19.88 7.50 14.88
C GLY A 72 -18.87 8.40 14.15
N GLY A 73 -19.40 9.31 13.33
CA GLY A 73 -18.63 10.21 12.45
C GLY A 73 -18.24 9.58 11.10
N MET A 74 -17.62 10.38 10.23
CA MET A 74 -17.19 9.97 8.89
C MET A 74 -15.68 9.69 8.85
N ARG A 75 -15.27 8.75 7.99
CA ARG A 75 -13.89 8.49 7.60
C ARG A 75 -13.76 8.80 6.11
N GLN A 76 -12.82 9.67 5.76
CA GLN A 76 -12.43 9.84 4.37
C GLN A 76 -11.54 8.68 3.93
N LEU A 77 -11.89 8.05 2.81
CA LEU A 77 -11.13 7.00 2.17
C LEU A 77 -10.65 7.51 0.81
N GLY A 78 -9.35 7.43 0.57
CA GLY A 78 -8.77 7.66 -0.75
C GLY A 78 -8.71 6.37 -1.56
N ILE A 79 -9.48 6.29 -2.65
CA ILE A 79 -9.55 5.13 -3.53
C ILE A 79 -8.68 5.39 -4.78
N PRO A 80 -7.53 4.72 -4.96
CA PRO A 80 -6.73 4.84 -6.17
C PRO A 80 -7.44 4.25 -7.38
N THR A 81 -7.02 4.66 -8.58
CA THR A 81 -7.41 4.01 -9.84
C THR A 81 -7.03 2.54 -9.82
N VAL A 82 -7.74 1.71 -10.58
CA VAL A 82 -7.48 0.27 -10.59
C VAL A 82 -6.08 -0.04 -11.15
N VAL A 83 -5.58 0.77 -12.10
CA VAL A 83 -4.20 0.70 -12.59
C VAL A 83 -3.19 1.02 -11.48
N ASP A 84 -3.45 2.06 -10.69
CA ASP A 84 -2.60 2.41 -9.56
C ASP A 84 -2.60 1.32 -8.49
N ARG A 85 -3.76 0.71 -8.19
CA ARG A 85 -3.84 -0.45 -7.28
C ARG A 85 -3.01 -1.63 -7.80
N PHE A 86 -3.06 -1.88 -9.11
CA PHE A 86 -2.26 -2.93 -9.75
C PHE A 86 -0.76 -2.68 -9.61
N ILE A 87 -0.28 -1.46 -9.87
CA ILE A 87 1.13 -1.10 -9.73
C ILE A 87 1.57 -1.14 -8.27
N GLN A 88 0.76 -0.60 -7.35
CA GLN A 88 1.02 -0.67 -5.91
C GLN A 88 1.09 -2.11 -5.42
N GLN A 89 0.22 -3.00 -5.91
CA GLN A 89 0.21 -4.42 -5.56
C GLN A 89 1.43 -5.16 -6.11
N ALA A 90 1.88 -4.82 -7.32
CA ALA A 90 3.12 -5.36 -7.89
C ALA A 90 4.35 -4.91 -7.10
N LEU A 91 4.37 -3.64 -6.69
CA LEU A 91 5.42 -3.06 -5.84
C LEU A 91 5.41 -3.69 -4.44
N LEU A 92 4.25 -3.84 -3.82
CA LEU A 92 4.10 -4.46 -2.50
C LEU A 92 4.70 -5.86 -2.47
N GLN A 93 4.41 -6.71 -3.46
CA GLN A 93 4.95 -8.08 -3.54
C GLN A 93 6.48 -8.13 -3.47
N VAL A 94 7.17 -7.23 -4.18
CA VAL A 94 8.63 -7.20 -4.18
C VAL A 94 9.21 -6.53 -2.94
N LEU A 95 8.49 -5.59 -2.31
CA LEU A 95 8.91 -4.97 -1.06
C LEU A 95 8.71 -5.92 0.14
N THR A 96 7.60 -6.66 0.18
CA THR A 96 7.30 -7.60 1.26
C THR A 96 8.41 -8.63 1.44
N SER A 97 8.95 -9.18 0.35
CA SER A 97 10.06 -10.15 0.44
C SER A 97 11.37 -9.56 0.99
N ILE A 98 11.52 -8.22 0.98
CA ILE A 98 12.70 -7.51 1.49
C ILE A 98 12.49 -7.05 2.94
N PHE A 99 11.28 -6.58 3.27
CA PHE A 99 10.99 -5.97 4.55
C PHE A 99 10.44 -6.95 5.58
N ASP A 100 9.53 -7.84 5.18
CA ASP A 100 8.80 -8.71 6.11
C ASP A 100 9.71 -9.58 6.98
N PRO A 101 10.79 -10.22 6.45
CA PRO A 101 11.71 -11.01 7.26
C PRO A 101 12.46 -10.21 8.34
N THR A 102 12.36 -8.88 8.31
CA THR A 102 13.08 -7.99 9.23
C THR A 102 12.17 -7.30 10.24
N PHE A 103 10.86 -7.53 10.14
CA PHE A 103 9.91 -7.04 11.13
C PHE A 103 9.94 -7.90 12.38
N SER A 104 9.60 -7.29 13.51
CA SER A 104 9.51 -7.97 14.80
C SER A 104 8.56 -9.17 14.72
N GLU A 105 8.88 -10.24 15.45
CA GLU A 105 7.97 -11.39 15.65
C GLU A 105 6.65 -10.98 16.31
N ASN A 106 6.65 -9.90 17.10
CA ASN A 106 5.46 -9.35 17.76
C ASN A 106 4.71 -8.33 16.89
N SER A 107 5.05 -8.21 15.61
CA SER A 107 4.32 -7.39 14.63
C SER A 107 3.37 -8.27 13.83
N TYR A 108 2.05 -8.09 14.02
CA TYR A 108 1.03 -8.95 13.41
C TYR A 108 0.19 -8.28 12.32
N GLY A 109 0.10 -6.94 12.33
CA GLY A 109 -0.75 -6.19 11.39
C GLY A 109 -0.20 -6.19 9.97
N PHE A 110 -1.08 -6.41 8.98
CA PHE A 110 -0.81 -6.28 7.54
C PHE A 110 0.37 -7.12 7.00
N ARG A 111 0.70 -8.23 7.67
CA ARG A 111 1.79 -9.12 7.26
C ARG A 111 1.25 -10.44 6.70
N PRO A 112 1.94 -11.04 5.70
CA PRO A 112 1.61 -12.37 5.23
C PRO A 112 1.72 -13.38 6.39
N ASN A 113 0.76 -14.30 6.47
CA ASN A 113 0.72 -15.38 7.46
C ASN A 113 0.70 -14.90 8.93
N ARG A 114 0.35 -13.63 9.18
CA ARG A 114 0.10 -13.09 10.51
C ARG A 114 -1.35 -12.64 10.66
N SER A 115 -1.92 -12.79 11.85
CA SER A 115 -3.32 -12.42 12.12
C SER A 115 -3.52 -11.75 13.49
N ALA A 116 -4.63 -11.03 13.65
CA ALA A 116 -5.03 -10.46 14.92
C ALA A 116 -5.21 -11.52 16.02
N GLN A 117 -5.67 -12.73 15.64
CA GLN A 117 -5.81 -13.86 16.58
C GLN A 117 -4.45 -14.27 17.16
N GLN A 118 -3.39 -14.31 16.35
CA GLN A 118 -2.04 -14.61 16.87
C GLN A 118 -1.54 -13.53 17.84
N ALA A 119 -1.88 -12.26 17.60
CA ALA A 119 -1.55 -11.18 18.53
C ALA A 119 -2.26 -11.36 19.88
N ILE A 120 -3.54 -11.77 19.86
CA ILE A 120 -4.32 -12.07 21.07
C ILE A 120 -3.70 -13.25 21.83
N LEU A 121 -3.38 -14.35 21.14
CA LEU A 121 -2.75 -15.51 21.76
C LEU A 121 -1.42 -15.13 22.43
N LYS A 122 -0.60 -14.32 21.76
CA LYS A 122 0.67 -13.87 22.35
C LYS A 122 0.48 -12.97 23.58
N ALA A 123 -0.53 -12.10 23.55
CA ALA A 123 -0.88 -11.29 24.71
C ALA A 123 -1.39 -12.15 25.88
N GLN A 124 -2.14 -13.22 25.62
CA GLN A 124 -2.59 -14.18 26.64
C GLN A 124 -1.41 -14.90 27.30
N GLU A 125 -0.40 -15.32 26.52
CA GLU A 125 0.82 -15.90 27.07
C GLU A 125 1.50 -14.95 28.08
N TYR A 126 1.60 -13.66 27.76
CA TYR A 126 2.18 -12.68 28.67
C TYR A 126 1.42 -12.53 29.99
N VAL A 127 0.09 -12.58 29.93
CA VAL A 127 -0.76 -12.56 31.14
C VAL A 127 -0.53 -13.82 31.97
N GLN A 128 -0.45 -14.99 31.34
CA GLN A 128 -0.17 -16.28 32.00
C GLN A 128 1.23 -16.33 32.62
N GLU A 129 2.21 -15.65 32.03
CA GLU A 129 3.56 -15.45 32.59
C GLU A 129 3.58 -14.47 33.79
N GLY A 130 2.44 -13.89 34.16
CA GLY A 130 2.31 -12.98 35.31
C GLY A 130 2.40 -11.49 34.98
N ARG A 131 2.43 -11.11 33.69
CA ARG A 131 2.36 -9.70 33.28
C ARG A 131 0.90 -9.25 33.25
N SER A 132 0.40 -8.76 34.39
CA SER A 132 -1.00 -8.39 34.59
C SER A 132 -1.37 -6.96 34.23
N TYR A 133 -0.40 -6.11 33.88
CA TYR A 133 -0.63 -4.72 33.50
C TYR A 133 -0.34 -4.49 32.02
N VAL A 134 -1.23 -3.75 31.35
CA VAL A 134 -1.10 -3.38 29.94
C VAL A 134 -0.90 -1.88 29.82
N VAL A 135 0.07 -1.48 28.99
CA VAL A 135 0.21 -0.10 28.55
C VAL A 135 -0.35 -0.02 27.15
N ASP A 136 -1.54 0.57 27.03
CA ASP A 136 -2.22 0.75 25.75
C ASP A 136 -1.76 2.07 25.10
N LEU A 137 -1.29 1.98 23.85
CA LEU A 137 -0.77 3.10 23.08
C LEU A 137 -1.39 3.07 21.69
N ASP A 138 -2.16 4.11 21.35
CA ASP A 138 -2.70 4.31 20.01
C ASP A 138 -2.16 5.59 19.37
N LEU A 139 -1.90 5.52 18.06
CA LEU A 139 -1.44 6.66 17.27
C LEU A 139 -2.58 7.22 16.44
N GLU A 140 -3.11 8.36 16.88
CA GLU A 140 -4.19 9.05 16.18
C GLU A 140 -3.74 9.44 14.76
N LYS A 141 -4.58 9.09 13.76
CA LYS A 141 -4.40 9.50 12.35
C LYS A 141 -3.00 9.20 11.80
N PHE A 142 -2.46 8.02 12.10
CA PHE A 142 -1.11 7.60 11.68
C PHE A 142 -0.77 8.01 10.24
N PHE A 143 -1.59 7.59 9.27
CA PHE A 143 -1.35 7.86 7.84
C PHE A 143 -1.40 9.33 7.46
N ASP A 144 -2.18 10.16 8.17
CA ASP A 144 -2.27 11.60 7.90
C ASP A 144 -1.05 12.36 8.47
N ARG A 145 -0.38 11.78 9.47
CA ARG A 145 0.74 12.40 10.19
C ARG A 145 2.11 11.80 9.87
N VAL A 146 2.19 10.78 9.00
CA VAL A 146 3.48 10.20 8.63
C VAL A 146 4.31 11.22 7.86
N ASN A 147 5.46 11.62 8.42
CA ASN A 147 6.43 12.43 7.70
C ASN A 147 7.06 11.64 6.54
N HIS A 148 6.87 12.12 5.31
CA HIS A 148 7.33 11.45 4.09
C HIS A 148 8.86 11.37 3.98
N ASP A 149 9.61 12.32 4.53
CA ASP A 149 11.08 12.30 4.48
C ASP A 149 11.64 11.25 5.44
N ILE A 150 11.09 11.15 6.66
CA ILE A 150 11.45 10.11 7.62
C ILE A 150 11.10 8.72 7.07
N LEU A 151 9.89 8.56 6.51
CA LEU A 151 9.47 7.30 5.88
C LEU A 151 10.42 6.91 4.74
N MET A 152 10.68 7.83 3.81
CA MET A 152 11.54 7.56 2.66
C MET A 152 12.99 7.30 3.07
N SER A 153 13.50 7.96 4.11
CA SER A 153 14.80 7.67 4.69
C SER A 153 14.87 6.22 5.21
N LYS A 154 13.85 5.75 5.93
CA LYS A 154 13.77 4.35 6.39
C LYS A 154 13.71 3.37 5.21
N VAL A 155 12.91 3.66 4.17
CA VAL A 155 12.81 2.80 2.97
C VAL A 155 14.15 2.72 2.23
N ALA A 156 14.85 3.86 2.05
CA ALA A 156 16.12 3.94 1.35
C ALA A 156 17.29 3.20 2.03
N ARG A 157 17.15 2.85 3.32
CA ARG A 157 18.12 1.98 4.01
C ARG A 157 18.22 0.60 3.35
N ARG A 158 17.08 0.02 2.94
CA ARG A 158 17.02 -1.32 2.32
C ARG A 158 16.88 -1.27 0.80
N ILE A 159 16.18 -0.26 0.27
CA ILE A 159 15.92 -0.14 -1.17
C ILE A 159 16.92 0.84 -1.80
N LYS A 160 17.74 0.34 -2.73
CA LYS A 160 18.75 1.15 -3.44
C LYS A 160 18.32 1.57 -4.85
N ASP A 161 17.26 0.98 -5.41
CA ASP A 161 16.75 1.35 -6.72
C ASP A 161 16.05 2.72 -6.66
N LYS A 162 16.71 3.76 -7.17
CA LYS A 162 16.21 5.13 -7.18
C LYS A 162 14.87 5.28 -7.91
N ARG A 163 14.59 4.43 -8.90
CA ARG A 163 13.33 4.46 -9.67
C ARG A 163 12.16 4.03 -8.79
N VAL A 164 12.36 2.98 -7.98
CA VAL A 164 11.38 2.53 -6.99
C VAL A 164 11.17 3.57 -5.90
N LEU A 165 12.24 4.16 -5.36
CA LEU A 165 12.13 5.23 -4.36
C LEU A 165 11.31 6.43 -4.89
N LYS A 166 11.56 6.83 -6.15
CA LYS A 166 10.82 7.90 -6.81
C LYS A 166 9.35 7.55 -7.01
N LEU A 167 9.04 6.31 -7.38
CA LEU A 167 7.66 5.83 -7.52
C LEU A 167 6.90 5.84 -6.18
N ILE A 168 7.52 5.34 -5.10
CA ILE A 168 6.92 5.37 -3.75
C ILE A 168 6.62 6.82 -3.34
N ARG A 169 7.59 7.73 -3.50
CA ARG A 169 7.38 9.15 -3.18
C ARG A 169 6.25 9.79 -4.00
N ARG A 170 6.09 9.42 -5.28
CA ARG A 170 4.98 9.90 -6.09
C ARG A 170 3.62 9.43 -5.56
N TYR A 171 3.51 8.17 -5.13
CA TYR A 171 2.28 7.66 -4.51
C TYR A 171 1.94 8.38 -3.21
N LEU A 172 2.95 8.59 -2.35
CA LEU A 172 2.79 9.35 -1.11
C LEU A 172 2.27 10.78 -1.40
N ASN A 173 2.84 11.46 -2.39
CA ASN A 173 2.42 12.82 -2.76
C ASN A 173 1.03 12.87 -3.42
N ALA A 174 0.64 11.82 -4.16
CA ALA A 174 -0.70 11.72 -4.75
C ALA A 174 -1.80 11.63 -3.68
N GLY A 175 -1.50 11.03 -2.51
CA GLY A 175 -2.38 11.05 -1.35
C GLY A 175 -2.52 12.44 -0.72
N ILE A 176 -1.41 13.17 -0.55
CA ILE A 176 -1.42 14.54 0.04
C ILE A 176 -2.22 15.51 -0.81
N MET A 177 -2.03 15.51 -2.15
CA MET A 177 -2.74 16.44 -3.04
C MET A 177 -4.26 16.33 -2.90
N VAL A 178 -4.75 15.20 -2.43
CA VAL A 178 -6.16 14.96 -2.17
C VAL A 178 -6.58 15.46 -0.79
N GLN A 179 -5.77 15.27 0.26
CA GLN A 179 -6.04 15.84 1.60
C GLN A 179 -6.11 17.38 1.58
N VAL A 180 -5.22 18.04 0.83
CA VAL A 180 -5.20 19.51 0.73
C VAL A 180 -6.45 20.05 0.04
N ARG A 181 -7.03 19.31 -0.91
CA ARG A 181 -8.27 19.73 -1.62
C ARG A 181 -9.54 19.52 -0.81
N GLY A 182 -9.52 18.68 0.23
CA GLY A 182 -10.67 18.43 1.13
C GLY A 182 -10.69 19.32 2.38
N SER A 183 -9.81 20.32 2.47
CA SER A 183 -9.65 21.22 3.64
C SER A 183 -10.15 22.65 3.38
N PHE A 184 -11.00 22.86 2.35
CA PHE A 184 -11.62 24.14 2.03
C PHE A 184 -13.15 23.99 1.94
#